data_AF-A0A413SQ77-F1
#
_entry.id   AF-A0A413SQ77-F1
#
_cell.length_a   1.000
_cell.length_b   1.000
_cell.length_c   1.000
_cell.angle_alpha   90.00
_cell.angle_beta   90.00
_cell.angle_gamma   90.00
#
_symmetry.space_group_name_H-M   'P 1'
#
loop_
_entity.id
_entity.type
_entity.pdbx_description
1 polymer ?
#
loop_
_entity_poly.entity_id
_entity_poly.type
_entity_poly.pdbx_seq_one_letter_code
_entity_poly.pdbx_strand_id
1 'polypeptide(L)' 'MDLVKIGSYIAEKRKKLGMTQKQLAEKLGKSDKSVSKWERGVSPTKGY' A
#
# COMPACT_ATOMS: atom_id res chain seq x y z
N MET A 1 4.08 6.79 14.03
CA MET A 1 3.54 6.98 12.66
C MET A 1 2.63 5.80 12.35
N ASP A 2 1.31 6.02 12.36
CA ASP A 2 0.32 4.95 12.20
C ASP A 2 0.27 4.48 10.75
N LEU A 3 0.96 3.37 10.47
CA LEU A 3 0.95 2.72 9.16
C LEU A 3 -0.47 2.36 8.70
N VAL A 4 -1.38 2.13 9.65
CA VAL A 4 -2.81 1.90 9.42
C VAL A 4 -3.47 3.10 8.74
N LYS A 5 -3.23 4.33 9.23
CA LYS A 5 -3.79 5.56 8.64
C LYS A 5 -3.27 5.80 7.22
N ILE A 6 -1.97 5.56 7.00
CA ILE A 6 -1.34 5.70 5.68
C ILE A 6 -1.91 4.65 4.72
N GLY A 7 -2.09 3.41 5.16
CA GLY A 7 -2.68 2.34 4.38
C GLY A 7 -4.08 2.66 3.87
N SER A 8 -4.97 3.10 4.77
CA SER A 8 -6.32 3.52 4.42
C SER A 8 -6.33 4.71 3.45
N TYR A 9 -5.44 5.69 3.66
CA TYR A 9 -5.34 6.86 2.78
C TYR A 9 -4.88 6.49 1.37
N ILE A 10 -3.90 5.58 1.26
CA ILE A 10 -3.42 5.07 -0.03
C ILE A 10 -4.55 4.32 -0.75
N ALA A 11 -5.31 3.48 -0.03
CA ALA A 11 -6.43 2.73 -0.61
C ALA A 11 -7.56 3.64 -1.10
N GLU A 12 -7.92 4.67 -0.34
CA GLU A 12 -8.89 5.68 -0.77
C GLU A 12 -8.41 6.44 -2.01
N LYS A 13 -7.15 6.89 -2.00
CA LYS A 13 -6.58 7.64 -3.13
C LYS A 13 -6.49 6.78 -4.38
N ARG A 14 -6.12 5.51 -4.23
CA ARG A 14 -6.12 4.51 -5.30
C ARG A 14 -7.52 4.34 -5.89
N LYS A 15 -8.56 4.19 -5.05
CA LYS A 15 -9.95 4.08 -5.49
C LYS A 15 -10.42 5.35 -6.21
N LYS A 16 -10.10 6.54 -5.68
CA LYS A 16 -10.41 7.83 -6.33
C LYS A 16 -9.78 7.97 -7.72
N LEU A 17 -8.58 7.43 -7.89
CA LEU A 17 -7.85 7.45 -9.16
C LEU A 17 -8.24 6.29 -10.09
N GLY A 18 -9.14 5.38 -9.67
CA GLY A 18 -9.49 4.19 -10.44
C GLY A 18 -8.32 3.23 -10.66
N MET A 19 -7.29 3.28 -9.80
CA MET A 19 -6.05 2.53 -9.98
C MET A 19 -6.11 1.16 -9.31
N THR A 20 -5.37 0.20 -9.86
CA THR A 20 -5.14 -1.11 -9.21
C THR A 20 -3.93 -1.06 -8.29
N GLN A 21 -3.83 -2.01 -7.36
CA GLN A 21 -2.64 -2.12 -6.49
C GLN A 21 -1.37 -2.32 -7.32
N LYS A 22 -1.45 -3.02 -8.46
CA LYS A 22 -0.35 -3.19 -9.41
C LYS A 22 0.10 -1.86 -10.02
N GLN A 23 -0.82 -1.05 -10.54
CA GLN A 23 -0.48 0.24 -11.13
C GLN A 23 0.15 1.20 -10.11
N LEU A 24 -0.37 1.19 -8.89
CA LEU A 24 0.22 1.96 -7.80
C LEU A 24 1.62 1.44 -7.44
N ALA A 25 1.81 0.12 -7.42
CA ALA A 25 3.08 -0.52 -7.15
C ALA A 25 4.12 -0.19 -8.23
N GLU A 26 3.73 -0.25 -9.52
CA GLU A 26 4.57 0.14 -10.66
C GLU A 26 5.01 1.60 -10.55
N LYS A 27 4.09 2.51 -10.25
CA LYS A 27 4.42 3.94 -10.03
C LYS A 27 5.38 4.17 -8.87
N LEU A 28 5.28 3.35 -7.83
CA LEU A 28 6.12 3.45 -6.63
C LEU A 28 7.42 2.62 -6.74
N GLY A 29 7.62 1.89 -7.85
CA GLY A 29 8.72 0.94 -7.99
C GLY A 29 8.71 -0.16 -6.92
N LYS A 30 7.52 -0.51 -6.40
CA LYS A 30 7.31 -1.55 -5.40
C LYS A 30 6.58 -2.73 -6.01
N SER A 31 6.52 -3.83 -5.26
CA SER A 31 5.65 -4.96 -5.59
C SER A 31 4.22 -4.70 -5.14
N ASP A 32 3.26 -5.24 -5.87
CA ASP A 32 1.83 -5.26 -5.51
C ASP A 32 1.62 -5.84 -4.10
N LYS A 33 2.42 -6.85 -3.72
CA LYS A 33 2.45 -7.41 -2.37
C LYS A 33 2.83 -6.39 -1.31
N SER A 34 3.76 -5.47 -1.61
CA SER A 34 4.16 -4.41 -0.68
C SER A 34 3.03 -3.40 -0.49
N VAL A 35 2.37 -2.99 -1.59
CA VAL A 35 1.20 -2.10 -1.54
C VAL A 35 0.06 -2.74 -0.76
N SER A 36 -0.22 -4.03 -0.97
CA SER A 36 -1.21 -4.79 -0.20
C SER A 36 -0.91 -4.83 1.31
N LYS A 37 0.37 -4.94 1.69
CA LYS A 37 0.79 -4.88 3.10
C LYS A 37 0.58 -3.49 3.69
N TRP A 38 0.90 -2.44 2.92
CA TRP A 38 0.71 -1.05 3.33
C TRP A 38 -0.77 -0.71 3.51
N GLU A 39 -1.62 -1.06 2.55
CA GLU A 39 -3.08 -0.84 2.64
C GLU A 39 -3.71 -1.55 3.85
N ARG A 40 -3.15 -2.70 4.26
CA ARG A 40 -3.62 -3.46 5.43
C ARG A 40 -2.96 -3.02 6.75
N GLY A 41 -2.03 -2.06 6.73
CA GLY A 41 -1.27 -1.65 7.93
C GLY A 41 -0.33 -2.73 8.47
N VAL A 42 -0.06 -3.79 7.70
CA VAL A 42 0.82 -4.89 8.12
C VAL A 42 2.25 -4.48 7.79
N SER A 43 2.96 -3.92 8.77
CA SER A 43 4.42 -3.78 8.72
C SER A 43 5.03 -5.17 8.48
N PRO A 44 6.03 -5.34 7.60
CA PRO A 44 6.85 -6.54 7.66
C PRO A 44 7.54 -6.52 9.02
N THR A 45 6.97 -7.23 10.00
CA THR A 45 7.73 -7.62 11.18
C THR A 45 8.93 -8.35 10.64
N LYS A 46 10.03 -7.66 10.82
CA LYS A 46 11.38 -7.96 10.39
C LYS A 46 11.75 -9.31 11.00
N GLY A 47 11.49 -10.40 10.27
CA GLY A 47 12.15 -11.69 10.51
C GLY A 47 13.57 -11.55 10.01
N TYR A 48 14.44 -10.99 10.85
CA TYR A 48 15.89 -11.11 10.72
C TYR A 48 16.32 -12.35 11.49
#